data_AF-A0A7S0GWP4-F1
#
_entry.id   AF-A0A7S0GWP4-F1
#
_cell.length_a   1.000
_cell.length_b   1.000
_cell.length_c   1.000
_cell.angle_alpha   90.00
_cell.angle_beta   90.00
_cell.angle_gamma   90.00
#
_symmetry.space_group_name_H-M   'P 1'
#
loop_
_entity.id
_entity.type
_entity.pdbx_description
1 polymer ?
#
loop_
_entity_poly.entity_id
_entity_poly.type
_entity_poly.pdbx_seq_one_letter_code
_entity_poly.pdbx_strand_id
1 'polypeptide(L)'
;KRRFLEKIKRNLRECKRKFSRQPDTPSSALNPTGRFSWDQRVMDTLRGIFKIPSFRPHQKEVINTTLQGIDSFVIMPTGGGKSLLYQLPALLGRGYTVVVSPLLSLIQDQVTQLKQLGIPAEALCSAATKSEKSRIFKLMYEGGGKNLRL
;
A
#
# COMPACT_ATOMS: atom_id res chain seq x y z
N LYS A 1 9.05 -5.52 -26.06
CA LYS A 1 9.70 -6.24 -24.93
C LYS A 1 10.95 -5.53 -24.37
N ARG A 2 12.00 -5.22 -25.17
CA ARG A 2 13.23 -4.53 -24.70
C ARG A 2 13.02 -3.15 -24.07
N ARG A 3 12.21 -2.26 -24.68
CA ARG A 3 11.92 -0.92 -24.12
C ARG A 3 11.24 -0.93 -22.74
N PHE A 4 10.46 -1.97 -22.43
CA PHE A 4 9.81 -2.10 -21.13
C PHE A 4 10.79 -2.51 -20.03
N LEU A 5 11.66 -3.48 -20.34
CA LEU A 5 12.73 -3.91 -19.44
C LEU A 5 13.71 -2.76 -19.12
N GLU A 6 14.03 -1.92 -20.11
CA GLU A 6 14.81 -0.70 -19.91
C GLU A 6 14.10 0.29 -18.98
N LYS A 7 12.79 0.49 -19.17
CA LYS A 7 11.97 1.38 -18.33
C LYS A 7 11.87 0.87 -16.88
N ILE A 8 11.70 -0.44 -16.68
CA ILE A 8 11.74 -1.07 -15.35
C ILE A 8 13.13 -0.90 -14.71
N LYS A 9 14.21 -1.21 -15.45
CA LYS A 9 15.58 -1.05 -14.92
C LYS A 9 15.86 0.41 -14.56
N ARG A 10 15.36 1.36 -15.34
CA ARG A 10 15.48 2.79 -15.03
C ARG A 10 14.70 3.16 -13.76
N ASN A 11 13.45 2.73 -13.66
CA ASN A 11 12.60 2.99 -12.49
C ASN A 11 13.15 2.30 -11.23
N LEU A 12 13.69 1.08 -11.34
CA LEU A 12 14.36 0.37 -10.25
C LEU A 12 15.64 1.11 -9.81
N ARG A 13 16.43 1.64 -10.75
CA ARG A 13 17.60 2.46 -10.44
C ARG A 13 17.21 3.76 -9.74
N GLU A 14 16.14 4.43 -10.18
CA GLU A 14 15.58 5.59 -9.47
C GLU A 14 15.06 5.23 -8.08
N CYS A 15 14.36 4.10 -7.95
CA CYS A 15 13.89 3.59 -6.66
C CYS A 15 15.07 3.31 -5.72
N LYS A 16 16.12 2.66 -6.21
CA LYS A 16 17.35 2.39 -5.46
C LYS A 16 18.07 3.68 -5.04
N ARG A 17 18.05 4.71 -5.89
CA ARG A 17 18.56 6.06 -5.57
C ARG A 17 17.72 6.80 -4.53
N LYS A 18 16.41 6.60 -4.52
CA LYS A 18 15.51 7.13 -3.48
C LYS A 18 15.68 6.40 -2.15
N PHE A 19 15.84 5.08 -2.19
CA PHE A 19 16.04 4.25 -1.00
C PHE A 19 17.42 4.46 -0.34
N SER A 20 18.44 4.83 -1.12
CA SER A 20 19.77 5.21 -0.60
C SER A 20 19.85 6.66 -0.13
N ARG A 21 18.82 7.47 -0.41
CA ARG A 21 18.61 8.77 0.22
C ARG A 21 17.54 8.60 1.28
N GLN A 22 17.84 7.88 2.36
CA GLN A 22 17.13 8.21 3.60
C GLN A 22 17.65 9.60 4.00
N PRO A 23 16.84 10.67 4.02
CA PRO A 23 17.18 11.74 4.90
C PRO A 23 17.18 11.10 6.28
N ASP A 24 18.30 11.20 6.99
CA ASP A 24 18.35 11.05 8.43
C ASP A 24 17.39 12.11 8.98
N THR A 25 16.10 11.83 8.92
CA THR A 25 15.07 12.73 9.38
C THR A 25 15.21 12.62 10.88
N PRO A 26 15.73 13.64 11.56
CA PRO A 26 15.99 13.53 12.98
C PRO A 26 14.68 13.12 13.63
N SER A 27 14.71 12.16 14.56
CA SER A 27 13.52 11.64 15.23
C SER A 27 12.63 12.74 15.84
N SER A 28 13.17 13.95 16.02
CA SER A 28 12.48 15.18 16.45
C SER A 28 11.56 15.84 15.40
N ALA A 29 11.69 15.51 14.11
CA ALA A 29 10.82 16.03 13.03
C ALA A 29 9.63 15.11 12.73
N LEU A 30 9.59 13.91 13.31
CA LEU A 30 8.43 13.03 13.24
C LEU A 30 7.38 13.55 14.24
N ASN A 31 6.23 13.96 13.73
CA ASN A 31 5.05 14.23 14.56
C ASN A 31 3.93 13.24 14.22
N PRO A 32 4.04 11.94 14.56
CA PRO A 32 3.08 10.92 14.15
C PRO A 32 1.69 11.14 14.75
N THR A 33 1.63 11.86 15.88
CA THR A 33 0.41 12.20 16.63
C THR A 33 -0.19 13.55 16.24
N GLY A 34 0.43 14.25 15.29
CA GLY A 34 -0.03 15.55 14.80
C GLY A 34 -1.40 15.51 14.12
N ARG A 35 -1.95 16.70 13.89
CA ARG A 35 -3.11 16.88 13.00
C ARG A 35 -2.62 17.04 11.57
N PHE A 36 -3.27 16.33 10.66
CA PHE A 36 -2.90 16.32 9.25
C PHE A 36 -4.08 16.64 8.35
N SER A 37 -3.81 17.16 7.15
CA SER A 37 -4.84 17.49 6.15
C SER A 37 -5.64 16.27 5.65
N TRP A 38 -5.17 15.05 5.91
CA TRP A 38 -5.84 13.81 5.55
C TRP A 38 -6.62 13.16 6.70
N ASP A 39 -6.63 13.72 7.92
CA ASP A 39 -7.27 13.10 9.09
C ASP A 39 -8.74 12.71 8.82
N GLN A 40 -9.52 13.62 8.21
CA GLN A 40 -10.92 13.34 7.88
C GLN A 40 -11.05 12.17 6.90
N ARG A 41 -10.29 12.19 5.81
CA ARG A 41 -10.30 11.11 4.79
C ARG A 41 -9.86 9.77 5.36
N VAL A 42 -8.90 9.77 6.28
CA VAL A 42 -8.46 8.59 7.01
C VAL A 42 -9.62 8.02 7.84
N MET A 43 -10.31 8.86 8.60
CA MET A 43 -11.45 8.42 9.42
C MET A 43 -12.64 7.96 8.58
N ASP A 44 -12.95 8.65 7.49
CA ASP A 44 -14.02 8.28 6.56
C ASP A 44 -13.73 6.93 5.89
N THR A 45 -12.48 6.69 5.50
CA THR A 45 -12.05 5.41 4.92
C THR A 45 -12.12 4.29 5.96
N LEU A 46 -11.65 4.55 7.19
CA LEU A 46 -11.67 3.59 8.29
C LEU A 46 -13.09 3.11 8.60
N ARG A 47 -14.03 4.04 8.77
CA ARG A 47 -15.42 3.75 9.14
C ARG A 47 -16.27 3.34 7.94
N GLY A 48 -16.07 3.98 6.81
CA GLY A 48 -16.87 3.80 5.60
C GLY A 48 -16.55 2.51 4.86
N ILE A 49 -15.27 2.22 4.64
CA ILE A 49 -14.81 1.06 3.86
C ILE A 49 -14.47 -0.10 4.78
N PHE A 50 -13.57 0.10 5.74
CA PHE A 50 -13.12 -0.98 6.63
C PHE A 50 -14.12 -1.32 7.74
N LYS A 51 -15.17 -0.51 7.93
CA LYS A 51 -16.19 -0.67 8.99
C LYS A 51 -15.61 -0.78 10.39
N ILE A 52 -14.47 -0.11 10.63
CA ILE A 52 -13.80 -0.07 11.93
C ILE A 52 -14.18 1.24 12.65
N PRO A 53 -14.65 1.19 13.91
CA PRO A 53 -15.13 2.39 14.61
C PRO A 53 -13.99 3.35 15.01
N SER A 54 -12.85 2.79 15.41
CA SER A 54 -11.69 3.52 15.92
C SER A 54 -10.39 2.75 15.69
N PHE A 55 -9.27 3.47 15.67
CA PHE A 55 -7.94 2.87 15.61
C PHE A 55 -7.59 2.17 16.92
N ARG A 56 -6.84 1.08 16.81
CA ARG A 56 -6.10 0.50 17.93
C ARG A 56 -4.85 1.36 18.22
N PRO A 57 -4.21 1.18 19.40
CA PRO A 57 -2.99 1.91 19.74
C PRO A 57 -1.94 1.84 18.62
N HIS A 58 -1.29 2.97 18.38
CA HIS A 58 -0.21 3.15 17.40
C HIS A 58 -0.58 3.03 15.91
N GLN A 59 -1.78 2.55 15.55
CA GLN A 59 -2.14 2.39 14.14
C GLN A 59 -2.20 3.74 13.39
N LYS A 60 -2.78 4.77 14.03
CA LYS A 60 -2.90 6.10 13.43
C LYS A 60 -1.52 6.72 13.19
N GLU A 61 -0.60 6.57 14.15
CA GLU A 61 0.77 7.10 14.07
C GLU A 61 1.54 6.49 12.90
N VAL A 62 1.44 5.17 12.71
CA VAL A 62 2.07 4.50 11.56
C VAL A 62 1.43 4.93 10.26
N ILE A 63 0.09 4.99 10.18
CA ILE A 63 -0.62 5.45 8.98
C ILE A 63 -0.19 6.87 8.59
N ASN A 64 -0.09 7.78 9.56
CA ASN A 64 0.39 9.14 9.34
C ASN A 64 1.83 9.16 8.84
N THR A 65 2.70 8.30 9.37
CA THR A 65 4.10 8.17 8.92
C THR A 65 4.16 7.70 7.47
N THR A 66 3.37 6.69 7.10
CA THR A 66 3.26 6.19 5.73
C THR A 66 2.72 7.25 4.76
N LEU A 67 1.70 8.02 5.16
CA LEU A 67 1.10 9.07 4.33
C LEU A 67 2.04 10.28 4.12
N GLN A 68 2.99 10.49 5.03
CA GLN A 68 4.08 11.45 4.86
C GLN A 68 5.19 10.95 3.92
N GLY A 69 5.15 9.67 3.50
CA GLY A 69 6.16 9.06 2.65
C GLY A 69 7.44 8.69 3.39
N ILE A 70 7.35 8.45 4.70
CA ILE A 70 8.47 8.04 5.55
C ILE A 70 8.46 6.51 5.70
N ASP A 71 9.63 5.88 5.56
CA ASP A 71 9.80 4.45 5.75
C ASP A 71 9.59 4.08 7.23
N SER A 72 8.81 3.04 7.49
CA SER A 72 8.51 2.58 8.86
C SER A 72 8.76 1.09 9.02
N PHE A 73 9.41 0.70 10.12
CA PHE A 73 9.50 -0.69 10.57
C PHE A 73 8.56 -0.89 11.76
N VAL A 74 7.63 -1.84 11.64
CA VAL A 74 6.52 -2.00 12.59
C VAL A 74 6.53 -3.41 13.16
N ILE A 75 6.59 -3.51 14.49
CA ILE A 75 6.44 -4.77 15.23
C ILE A 75 5.08 -4.76 15.90
N MET A 76 4.23 -5.71 15.52
CA MET A 76 2.90 -5.90 16.11
C MET A 76 2.60 -7.39 16.30
N PRO A 77 1.86 -7.77 17.35
CA PRO A 77 1.44 -9.15 17.53
C PRO A 77 0.47 -9.59 16.42
N THR A 78 0.34 -10.90 16.24
CA THR A 78 -0.72 -11.49 15.40
C THR A 78 -2.09 -10.98 15.87
N GLY A 79 -2.97 -10.66 14.92
CA GLY A 79 -4.26 -10.05 15.22
C GLY A 79 -4.21 -8.56 15.56
N GLY A 80 -3.03 -7.92 15.64
CA GLY A 80 -2.87 -6.49 15.93
C GLY A 80 -3.37 -5.53 14.83
N GLY A 81 -3.85 -6.06 13.69
CA GLY A 81 -4.37 -5.24 12.60
C GLY A 81 -3.29 -4.60 11.71
N LYS A 82 -2.10 -5.22 11.63
CA LYS A 82 -0.97 -4.74 10.80
C LYS A 82 -1.32 -4.50 9.33
N SER A 83 -2.29 -5.23 8.78
CA SER A 83 -2.69 -5.08 7.37
C SER A 83 -3.32 -3.73 7.08
N LEU A 84 -4.08 -3.18 8.03
CA LEU A 84 -4.72 -1.87 7.91
C LEU A 84 -3.70 -0.74 7.65
N LEU A 85 -2.48 -0.90 8.20
CA LEU A 85 -1.43 0.13 8.17
C LEU A 85 -0.94 0.46 6.75
N TYR A 86 -1.00 -0.50 5.82
CA TYR A 86 -0.67 -0.27 4.41
C TYR A 86 -1.91 -0.26 3.52
N GLN A 87 -3.00 -0.95 3.90
CA GLN A 87 -4.23 -0.97 3.11
C GLN A 87 -4.95 0.38 3.12
N LEU A 88 -5.07 1.03 4.27
CA LEU A 88 -5.75 2.32 4.35
C LEU A 88 -4.99 3.41 3.58
N PRO A 89 -3.66 3.59 3.75
CA PRO A 89 -2.91 4.53 2.94
C PRO A 89 -2.95 4.22 1.44
N ALA A 90 -3.04 2.94 1.05
CA ALA A 90 -3.15 2.54 -0.36
C ALA A 90 -4.40 3.13 -1.04
N LEU A 91 -5.51 3.24 -0.32
CA LEU A 91 -6.75 3.81 -0.83
C LEU A 91 -6.72 5.34 -0.92
N LEU A 92 -5.94 5.98 -0.07
CA LEU A 92 -5.79 7.45 -0.05
C LEU A 92 -4.73 7.94 -1.02
N GLY A 93 -3.77 7.08 -1.37
CA GLY A 93 -2.69 7.35 -2.31
C GLY A 93 -3.14 7.39 -3.77
N ARG A 94 -2.20 7.75 -4.65
CA ARG A 94 -2.38 7.65 -6.10
C ARG A 94 -1.55 6.48 -6.63
N GLY A 95 -2.13 5.69 -7.52
CA GLY A 95 -1.45 4.55 -8.15
C GLY A 95 -1.75 3.24 -7.44
N TYR A 96 -0.71 2.43 -7.21
CA TYR A 96 -0.83 1.09 -6.65
C TYR A 96 0.09 0.92 -5.45
N THR A 97 -0.35 0.13 -4.47
CA THR A 97 0.48 -0.37 -3.38
C THR A 97 0.83 -1.83 -3.65
N VAL A 98 2.12 -2.15 -3.59
CA VAL A 98 2.60 -3.52 -3.73
C VAL A 98 2.82 -4.11 -2.34
N VAL A 99 2.16 -5.23 -2.07
CA VAL A 99 2.31 -5.99 -0.83
C VAL A 99 3.02 -7.29 -1.14
N VAL A 100 4.14 -7.53 -0.47
CA VAL A 100 4.90 -8.78 -0.60
C VAL A 100 4.57 -9.67 0.60
N SER A 101 4.12 -10.89 0.33
CA SER A 101 3.81 -11.89 1.35
C SER A 101 4.47 -13.22 1.00
N PRO A 102 5.01 -13.94 1.99
CA PRO A 102 5.73 -15.20 1.75
C PRO A 102 4.79 -16.38 1.43
N LEU A 103 3.53 -16.34 1.89
CA LEU A 103 2.61 -17.49 1.79
C LEU A 103 1.46 -17.20 0.81
N LEU A 104 1.22 -18.15 -0.10
CA LEU A 104 0.14 -18.05 -1.08
C LEU A 104 -1.24 -17.98 -0.43
N SER A 105 -1.49 -18.76 0.63
CA SER A 105 -2.74 -18.73 1.40
C SER A 105 -3.01 -17.33 1.96
N LEU A 106 -2.01 -16.72 2.61
CA LEU A 106 -2.13 -15.34 3.13
C LEU A 106 -2.42 -14.31 2.04
N ILE A 107 -1.84 -14.48 0.84
CA ILE A 107 -2.11 -13.59 -0.30
C ILE A 107 -3.57 -13.74 -0.74
N GLN A 108 -4.05 -14.97 -0.89
CA GLN A 108 -5.41 -15.26 -1.34
C GLN A 108 -6.45 -14.76 -0.34
N ASP A 109 -6.20 -14.95 0.96
CA ASP A 109 -7.08 -14.46 2.03
C ASP A 109 -7.18 -12.93 2.00
N GLN A 110 -6.05 -12.23 1.87
CA GLN A 110 -6.04 -10.77 1.81
C GLN A 110 -6.74 -10.22 0.56
N VAL A 111 -6.48 -10.80 -0.62
CA VAL A 111 -7.14 -10.37 -1.86
C VAL A 111 -8.64 -10.62 -1.79
N THR A 112 -9.06 -11.76 -1.26
CA THR A 112 -10.49 -12.09 -1.10
C THR A 112 -11.18 -11.10 -0.15
N GLN A 113 -10.57 -10.80 1.00
CA GLN A 113 -11.10 -9.82 1.95
C GLN A 113 -11.21 -8.42 1.32
N LEU A 114 -10.17 -7.97 0.59
CA LEU A 114 -10.20 -6.67 -0.09
C LEU A 114 -11.31 -6.62 -1.15
N LYS A 115 -11.47 -7.68 -1.95
CA LYS A 115 -12.55 -7.76 -2.95
C LYS A 115 -13.94 -7.74 -2.32
N GLN A 116 -14.12 -8.38 -1.16
CA GLN A 116 -15.39 -8.33 -0.40
C GLN A 116 -15.71 -6.92 0.11
N LEU A 117 -14.69 -6.11 0.41
CA LEU A 117 -14.83 -4.70 0.75
C LEU A 117 -15.00 -3.78 -0.47
N GLY A 118 -15.08 -4.34 -1.69
CA GLY A 118 -15.15 -3.57 -2.94
C GLY A 118 -13.82 -2.92 -3.33
N ILE A 119 -12.71 -3.29 -2.69
CA ILE A 119 -11.38 -2.75 -2.97
C ILE A 119 -10.74 -3.55 -4.12
N PRO A 120 -10.34 -2.90 -5.23
CA PRO A 120 -9.62 -3.57 -6.30
C PRO A 120 -8.26 -4.11 -5.83
N ALA A 121 -8.11 -5.43 -5.81
CA ALA A 121 -6.88 -6.11 -5.41
C ALA A 121 -6.62 -7.31 -6.32
N GLU A 122 -5.35 -7.53 -6.67
CA GLU A 122 -4.92 -8.64 -7.52
C GLU A 122 -3.66 -9.30 -6.95
N ALA A 123 -3.56 -10.63 -7.10
CA ALA A 123 -2.40 -11.41 -6.69
C ALA A 123 -1.57 -11.81 -7.89
N LEU A 124 -0.26 -11.54 -7.83
CA LEU A 124 0.70 -12.06 -8.80
C LEU A 124 1.49 -13.20 -8.15
N CYS A 125 1.09 -14.45 -8.41
CA CYS A 125 1.74 -15.64 -7.85
C CYS A 125 2.16 -16.64 -8.94
N SER A 126 2.96 -17.64 -8.56
CA SER A 126 3.40 -18.71 -9.47
C SER A 126 2.21 -19.46 -10.07
N ALA A 127 1.21 -19.77 -9.24
CA ALA A 127 -0.02 -20.47 -9.60
C ALA A 127 -0.92 -19.70 -10.59
N ALA A 128 -0.77 -18.39 -10.74
CA ALA A 128 -1.56 -17.61 -11.68
C ALA A 128 -1.24 -17.99 -13.13
N THR A 129 -2.30 -18.16 -13.93
CA THR A 129 -2.23 -18.45 -15.35
C THR A 129 -1.57 -17.31 -16.13
N LYS A 130 -1.11 -17.61 -17.35
CA LYS A 130 -0.50 -16.60 -18.23
C LYS A 130 -1.48 -15.47 -18.60
N SER A 131 -2.76 -15.79 -18.76
CA SER A 131 -3.82 -14.82 -19.04
C SER A 131 -4.05 -13.88 -17.85
N GLU A 132 -4.13 -14.41 -16.62
CA GLU A 132 -4.25 -13.60 -15.40
C GLU A 132 -3.06 -12.65 -15.22
N LYS A 133 -1.84 -13.17 -15.35
CA LYS A 133 -0.61 -12.36 -15.29
C LYS A 133 -0.65 -11.23 -16.32
N SER A 134 -1.03 -11.54 -17.57
CA SER A 134 -1.12 -10.55 -18.64
C SER A 134 -2.17 -9.48 -18.36
N ARG A 135 -3.33 -9.87 -17.80
CA ARG A 135 -4.39 -8.94 -17.36
C ARG A 135 -3.91 -8.00 -16.26
N ILE A 136 -3.25 -8.53 -15.23
CA ILE A 136 -2.72 -7.72 -14.12
C ILE A 136 -1.69 -6.72 -14.64
N PHE A 137 -0.75 -7.17 -15.47
CA PHE A 137 0.22 -6.25 -16.08
C PHE A 137 -0.47 -5.17 -16.91
N LYS A 138 -1.45 -5.55 -17.74
CA LYS A 138 -2.24 -4.59 -18.54
C LYS A 138 -2.91 -3.53 -17.64
N LEU A 139 -3.56 -3.94 -16.56
CA LEU A 139 -4.14 -3.03 -15.56
C LEU A 139 -3.10 -2.06 -15.00
N MET A 140 -1.90 -2.54 -14.65
CA MET A 140 -0.83 -1.69 -14.13
C MET A 140 -0.32 -0.66 -15.15
N TYR A 141 -0.30 -0.99 -16.44
CA TYR A 141 0.09 -0.05 -17.49
C TYR A 141 -1.00 0.98 -17.78
N GLU A 142 -2.25 0.54 -17.82
CA GLU A 142 -3.39 1.36 -18.24
C GLU A 142 -3.89 2.27 -17.10
N GLY A 143 -3.94 1.77 -15.87
CA GLY A 143 -4.34 2.54 -14.71
C GLY A 143 -3.23 3.42 -14.13
N GLY A 144 -2.03 3.43 -14.72
CA GLY A 144 -0.89 4.27 -14.36
C GLY A 144 -1.09 5.79 -14.56
N GLY A 145 -2.33 6.27 -14.79
CA GLY A 145 -2.59 7.69 -15.02
C GLY A 145 -4.01 8.20 -14.75
N LYS A 146 -5.05 7.35 -14.59
CA LYS A 146 -6.42 7.84 -14.39
C LYS A 146 -7.24 6.91 -13.48
N ASN A 147 -7.71 7.49 -12.38
CA ASN A 147 -8.94 7.12 -11.67
C ASN A 147 -9.25 5.62 -11.52
N LEU A 148 -8.54 4.92 -10.62
CA LEU A 148 -9.26 4.05 -9.69
C LEU A 148 -9.76 4.96 -8.56
N ARG A 149 -10.76 5.79 -8.86
CA ARG A 149 -11.55 6.44 -7.81
C ARG A 149 -12.61 5.42 -7.43
N LEU A 150 -12.62 5.04 -6.16
CA LEU A 150 -13.84 4.55 -5.50
C LEU A 150 -14.89 5.66 -5.54
#